data_AF-A0A6G7CK14-F1
#
_entry.id   AF-A0A6G7CK14-F1
#
_cell.length_a   1.000
_cell.length_b   1.000
_cell.length_c   1.000
_cell.angle_alpha   90.00
_cell.angle_beta   90.00
_cell.angle_gamma   90.00
#
_symmetry.space_group_name_H-M   'P 1'
#
loop_
_entity.id
_entity.type
_entity.pdbx_description
1 polymer ?
#
loop_
_entity_poly.entity_id
_entity_poly.type
_entity_poly.pdbx_seq_one_letter_code
_entity_poly.pdbx_strand_id
1 'polypeptide(L)'
;MNINGLQSEMQAMMVEAANSRPAPTGQKIGADFGDMLSQAINNVNGLQKTSSDLQMRFDRGDEDVSLSDVMIARNKSSVAFEATIQVRNKLVDAYKELMNMPV
;
A
#
# COMPACT_ATOMS: atom_id res chain seq x y z
N MET A 1 27.11 19.14 50.58
CA MET A 1 26.71 18.06 49.67
C MET A 1 25.58 18.58 48.79
N ASN A 2 25.78 18.54 47.47
CA ASN A 2 24.98 19.23 46.45
C ASN A 2 23.59 18.61 46.29
N ILE A 3 22.56 19.27 46.80
CA ILE A 3 21.14 18.95 46.57
C ILE A 3 20.58 19.68 45.33
N ASN A 4 21.33 20.64 44.78
CA ASN A 4 20.89 21.52 43.70
C ASN A 4 21.19 20.98 42.29
N GLY A 5 22.09 19.99 42.14
CA GLY A 5 22.45 19.42 40.83
C GLY A 5 21.36 18.51 40.25
N LEU A 6 20.72 17.70 41.10
CA LEU A 6 19.67 16.76 40.71
C LEU A 6 18.41 17.46 40.18
N GLN A 7 18.11 18.68 40.65
CA GLN A 7 16.98 19.45 40.14
C GLN A 7 17.25 20.00 38.73
N SER A 8 18.50 20.35 38.42
CA SER A 8 18.89 20.80 37.07
C SER A 8 18.91 19.67 36.04
N GLU A 9 19.32 18.46 36.44
CA GLU A 9 19.29 17.29 35.54
C GLU A 9 17.86 16.82 35.25
N MET A 10 16.95 16.91 36.22
CA MET A 10 15.55 16.56 36.01
C MET A 10 14.85 17.55 35.07
N GLN A 11 15.17 18.85 35.15
CA GLN A 11 14.65 19.86 34.22
C GLN A 11 15.21 19.71 32.81
N ALA A 12 16.50 19.36 32.66
CA ALA A 12 17.09 19.08 31.35
C ALA A 12 16.40 17.87 30.67
N MET A 13 16.12 16.83 31.44
CA MET A 13 15.42 15.63 30.95
C MET A 13 13.97 15.91 30.53
N MET A 14 13.27 16.81 31.24
CA MET A 14 11.92 17.24 30.85
C MET A 14 11.90 18.09 29.56
N VAL A 15 12.92 18.93 29.34
CA VAL A 15 13.03 19.75 28.12
C VAL A 15 13.35 18.89 26.91
N GLU A 16 14.16 17.85 27.06
CA GLU A 16 14.47 16.89 25.99
C GLU A 16 13.27 15.99 25.64
N ALA A 17 12.46 15.63 26.64
CA ALA A 17 11.18 14.95 26.43
C ALA A 17 10.13 15.88 25.76
N ALA A 18 10.10 17.18 26.10
CA ALA A 18 9.18 18.14 25.51
C ALA A 18 9.52 18.50 24.05
N ASN A 19 10.81 18.43 23.66
CA ASN A 19 11.26 18.66 22.29
C ASN A 19 11.17 17.40 21.40
N SER A 20 10.94 16.23 21.98
CA SER A 20 10.60 15.00 21.27
C SER A 20 9.12 15.03 20.85
N ARG A 21 8.74 15.99 20.03
CA ARG A 21 7.47 15.93 19.30
C ARG A 21 7.51 14.68 18.42
N PRO A 22 6.56 13.74 18.55
CA PRO A 22 6.46 12.64 17.59
C PRO A 22 6.32 13.28 16.21
N ALA A 23 7.25 12.96 15.30
CA ALA A 23 7.14 13.41 13.93
C ALA A 23 5.78 12.96 13.38
N PRO A 24 5.06 13.79 12.60
CA PRO A 24 3.79 13.39 11.99
C PRO A 24 4.09 12.36 10.89
N THR A 25 4.26 11.11 11.30
CA THR A 25 4.57 9.97 10.42
C THR A 25 3.32 9.50 9.66
N GLY A 26 2.11 9.77 10.18
CA GLY A 26 0.85 9.33 9.57
C GLY A 26 0.53 9.96 8.22
N GLN A 27 0.98 11.19 7.94
CA GLN A 27 0.55 11.93 6.75
C GLN A 27 1.28 11.55 5.46
N LYS A 28 2.53 11.07 5.56
CA LYS A 28 3.27 10.54 4.39
C LYS A 28 2.77 9.16 3.98
N ILE A 29 2.43 8.31 4.94
CA ILE A 29 1.98 6.93 4.69
C ILE A 29 0.65 6.90 3.90
N GLY A 30 -0.27 7.83 4.18
CA GLY A 30 -1.56 7.89 3.48
C GLY A 30 -1.48 8.28 2.00
N ALA A 31 -0.53 9.17 1.63
CA ALA A 31 -0.34 9.62 0.26
C ALA A 31 0.31 8.53 -0.62
N ASP A 32 1.40 7.92 -0.15
CA ASP A 32 2.09 6.83 -0.86
C ASP A 32 1.14 5.62 -1.08
N PHE A 33 0.22 5.40 -0.15
CA PHE A 33 -0.73 4.30 -0.24
C PHE A 33 -1.83 4.51 -1.29
N GLY A 34 -2.40 5.72 -1.39
CA GLY A 34 -3.41 6.04 -2.41
C GLY A 34 -2.86 5.87 -3.83
N ASP A 35 -1.58 6.21 -4.00
CA ASP A 35 -0.83 5.99 -5.23
C ASP A 35 -0.63 4.49 -5.49
N MET A 36 -0.25 3.70 -4.48
CA MET A 36 -0.13 2.23 -4.62
C MET A 36 -1.45 1.56 -5.01
N LEU A 37 -2.58 1.96 -4.42
CA LEU A 37 -3.90 1.44 -4.78
C LEU A 37 -4.27 1.79 -6.22
N SER A 38 -4.06 3.05 -6.59
CA SER A 38 -4.33 3.53 -7.96
C SER A 38 -3.49 2.77 -8.97
N GLN A 39 -2.20 2.57 -8.66
CA GLN A 39 -1.30 1.74 -9.47
C GLN A 39 -1.77 0.29 -9.57
N ALA A 40 -2.21 -0.33 -8.46
CA ALA A 40 -2.72 -1.70 -8.46
C ALA A 40 -3.96 -1.86 -9.35
N ILE A 41 -4.94 -0.96 -9.23
CA ILE A 41 -6.16 -0.94 -10.06
C ILE A 41 -5.81 -0.76 -11.54
N ASN A 42 -4.92 0.20 -11.85
CA ASN A 42 -4.48 0.44 -13.22
C ASN A 42 -3.73 -0.77 -13.80
N ASN A 43 -2.89 -1.42 -12.99
CA ASN A 43 -2.18 -2.62 -13.39
C ASN A 43 -3.14 -3.78 -13.71
N VAL A 44 -4.14 -4.03 -12.86
CA VAL A 44 -5.17 -5.06 -13.13
C VAL A 44 -5.95 -4.74 -14.40
N ASN A 45 -6.33 -3.48 -14.62
CA ASN A 45 -7.01 -3.08 -15.85
C ASN A 45 -6.15 -3.35 -17.09
N GLY A 46 -4.85 -3.06 -17.01
CA GLY A 46 -3.88 -3.37 -18.07
C GLY A 46 -3.79 -4.87 -18.35
N LEU A 47 -3.63 -5.69 -17.31
CA LEU A 47 -3.54 -7.14 -17.45
C LEU A 47 -4.83 -7.75 -18.02
N GLN A 48 -5.99 -7.25 -17.62
CA GLN A 48 -7.28 -7.68 -18.15
C GLN A 48 -7.39 -7.36 -19.65
N LYS A 49 -7.03 -6.14 -20.07
CA LYS A 49 -7.00 -5.73 -21.48
C LYS A 49 -6.05 -6.60 -22.30
N THR A 50 -4.84 -6.84 -21.81
CA THR A 50 -3.87 -7.70 -22.48
C THR A 50 -4.38 -9.13 -22.62
N SER A 51 -4.99 -9.69 -21.58
CA SER A 51 -5.59 -11.02 -21.64
C SER A 51 -6.71 -11.10 -22.67
N SER A 52 -7.57 -10.07 -22.75
CA SER A 52 -8.64 -10.01 -23.74
C SER A 52 -8.12 -9.82 -25.16
N ASP A 53 -7.08 -9.03 -25.36
CA ASP A 53 -6.44 -8.84 -26.66
C ASP A 53 -5.82 -10.15 -27.18
N LEU A 54 -5.02 -10.82 -26.35
CA LEU A 54 -4.43 -12.11 -26.70
C LEU A 54 -5.51 -13.15 -27.01
N GLN A 55 -6.59 -13.18 -26.24
CA GLN A 55 -7.71 -14.08 -26.51
C GLN A 55 -8.35 -13.78 -27.88
N MET A 56 -8.64 -12.51 -28.19
CA MET A 56 -9.21 -12.14 -29.49
C MET A 56 -8.27 -12.47 -30.67
N ARG A 57 -6.96 -12.26 -30.50
CA ARG A 57 -5.96 -12.58 -31.53
C ARG A 57 -5.88 -14.09 -31.76
N PHE A 58 -5.86 -14.86 -30.68
CA PHE A 58 -5.90 -16.33 -30.74
C PHE A 58 -7.17 -16.84 -31.43
N ASP A 59 -8.35 -16.31 -31.05
CA ASP A 59 -9.63 -16.70 -31.64
C ASP A 59 -9.72 -16.37 -33.15
N ARG A 60 -8.95 -15.38 -33.60
CA ARG A 60 -8.81 -15.00 -35.02
C ARG A 60 -7.77 -15.82 -35.79
N GLY A 61 -7.04 -16.72 -35.12
CA GLY A 61 -6.03 -17.57 -35.74
C GLY A 61 -4.68 -16.88 -35.95
N ASP A 62 -4.33 -15.88 -35.13
CA ASP A 62 -3.00 -15.27 -35.14
C ASP A 62 -1.93 -16.31 -34.76
N GLU A 63 -1.02 -16.62 -35.68
CA GLU A 63 0.03 -17.63 -35.51
C GLU A 63 1.08 -17.24 -34.45
N ASP A 64 1.20 -15.94 -34.16
CA ASP A 64 2.14 -15.41 -33.16
C ASP A 64 1.59 -15.52 -31.72
N VAL A 65 0.33 -15.90 -31.54
CA VAL A 65 -0.30 -16.04 -30.21
C VAL A 65 -0.63 -17.49 -29.94
N SER A 66 0.00 -18.07 -28.91
CA SER A 66 -0.32 -19.43 -28.49
C SER A 66 -1.42 -19.44 -27.42
N LEU A 67 -2.11 -20.59 -27.30
CA LEU A 67 -3.05 -20.81 -26.18
C LEU A 67 -2.37 -20.63 -24.81
N SER A 68 -1.09 -21.00 -24.70
CA SER A 68 -0.30 -20.82 -23.49
C SER A 68 -0.17 -19.34 -23.11
N ASP A 69 0.01 -18.44 -24.09
CA ASP A 69 0.11 -17.00 -23.84
C ASP A 69 -1.20 -16.43 -23.29
N VAL A 70 -2.33 -16.83 -23.88
CA VAL A 70 -3.67 -16.47 -23.39
C VAL A 70 -3.86 -16.95 -21.95
N MET A 71 -3.51 -18.20 -21.66
CA MET A 71 -3.65 -18.79 -20.34
C MET A 71 -2.74 -18.12 -19.30
N ILE A 72 -1.49 -17.83 -19.65
CA ILE A 72 -0.56 -17.10 -18.78
C ILE A 72 -1.08 -15.68 -18.51
N ALA A 73 -1.53 -14.97 -19.54
CA ALA A 73 -2.07 -13.62 -19.38
C ALA A 73 -3.31 -13.62 -18.47
N ARG A 74 -4.20 -14.60 -18.64
CA ARG A 74 -5.38 -14.78 -17.78
C ARG A 74 -4.99 -15.05 -16.34
N ASN A 75 -4.03 -15.95 -16.10
CA ASN A 75 -3.53 -16.26 -14.76
C ASN A 75 -2.89 -15.04 -14.09
N LYS A 76 -2.08 -14.28 -14.84
CA LYS A 76 -1.49 -13.01 -14.35
C LYS A 76 -2.57 -12.02 -13.92
N SER A 77 -3.62 -11.84 -14.74
CA SER A 77 -4.73 -10.96 -14.41
C SER A 77 -5.47 -11.42 -13.14
N SER A 78 -5.67 -12.72 -12.95
CA SER A 78 -6.33 -13.27 -11.76
C SER A 78 -5.53 -13.00 -10.49
N VAL A 79 -4.23 -13.33 -10.50
CA VAL A 79 -3.34 -13.13 -9.34
C VAL A 79 -3.23 -11.63 -8.99
N ALA A 80 -3.10 -10.76 -9.99
CA ALA A 80 -3.04 -9.32 -9.76
C ALA A 80 -4.35 -8.76 -9.18
N PHE A 81 -5.49 -9.28 -9.61
CA PHE A 81 -6.79 -8.91 -9.05
C PHE A 81 -6.92 -9.34 -7.58
N GLU A 82 -6.53 -10.57 -7.26
CA GLU A 82 -6.50 -11.06 -5.87
C GLU A 82 -5.59 -10.20 -4.98
N ALA A 83 -4.40 -9.84 -5.47
CA ALA A 83 -3.52 -8.92 -4.76
C ALA A 83 -4.19 -7.56 -4.51
N THR A 84 -4.93 -7.04 -5.47
CA THR A 84 -5.67 -5.76 -5.33
C THR A 84 -6.78 -5.86 -4.28
N ILE A 85 -7.46 -7.00 -4.17
CA ILE A 85 -8.44 -7.26 -3.10
C ILE A 85 -7.76 -7.19 -1.73
N GLN A 86 -6.54 -7.73 -1.59
CA GLN A 86 -5.81 -7.67 -0.31
C GLN A 86 -5.46 -6.23 0.08
N VAL A 87 -5.01 -5.42 -0.89
CA VAL A 87 -4.74 -3.99 -0.68
C VAL A 87 -6.03 -3.27 -0.25
N ARG A 88 -7.16 -3.55 -0.90
CA ARG A 88 -8.47 -3.01 -0.52
C ARG A 88 -8.89 -3.42 0.89
N ASN A 89 -8.65 -4.67 1.30
CA ASN A 89 -9.03 -5.12 2.64
C ASN A 89 -8.17 -4.41 3.71
N LYS A 90 -6.86 -4.28 3.47
CA LYS A 90 -5.96 -3.55 4.37
C LYS A 90 -6.34 -2.07 4.55
N LEU A 91 -6.89 -1.43 3.51
CA LEU A 91 -7.47 -0.08 3.63
C LEU A 91 -8.62 0.00 4.62
N VAL A 92 -9.57 -0.93 4.47
CA VAL A 92 -10.75 -0.96 5.32
C VAL A 92 -10.32 -1.18 6.77
N ASP A 93 -9.33 -2.04 6.99
CA ASP A 93 -8.78 -2.28 8.31
C ASP A 93 -8.05 -1.05 8.88
N ALA A 94 -7.19 -0.39 8.11
CA ALA A 94 -6.49 0.81 8.54
C ALA A 94 -7.45 1.97 8.85
N TYR A 95 -8.50 2.15 8.04
CA TYR A 95 -9.55 3.13 8.32
C TYR A 95 -10.29 2.83 9.63
N LYS A 96 -10.64 1.55 9.86
CA LYS A 96 -11.26 1.11 11.12
C LYS A 96 -10.33 1.33 12.32
N GLU A 97 -9.04 1.05 12.18
CA GLU A 97 -8.05 1.27 13.23
C GLU A 97 -7.94 2.75 13.61
N LEU A 98 -7.92 3.64 12.63
CA LEU A 98 -7.91 5.10 12.84
C LEU A 98 -9.18 5.59 13.55
N MET A 99 -10.33 4.96 13.25
CA MET A 99 -11.61 5.27 13.88
C MET A 99 -11.74 4.73 15.32
N ASN A 100 -10.99 3.66 15.63
CA ASN A 100 -10.98 3.02 16.95
C ASN A 100 -9.81 3.49 17.83
N MET A 101 -8.93 4.37 17.34
CA MET A 101 -7.93 5.00 18.19
C MET A 101 -8.64 5.89 19.23
N PRO A 102 -8.45 5.65 20.54
CA PRO A 102 -8.89 6.60 21.55
C PRO A 102 -8.10 7.90 21.36
N VAL A 103 -8.82 9.02 21.30
CA VAL A 103 -8.24 10.36 21.46
C VAL A 103 -7.71 10.57 22.87
#